data_AF-A0A2V6UFM2-F1
#
_entry.id   AF-A0A2V6UFM2-F1
#
_cell.length_a   1.000
_cell.length_b   1.000
_cell.length_c   1.000
_cell.angle_alpha   90.00
_cell.angle_beta   90.00
_cell.angle_gamma   90.00
#
_symmetry.space_group_name_H-M   'P 1'
#
loop_
_entity.id
_entity.type
_entity.pdbx_description
1 polymer ?
#
loop_
_entity_poly.entity_id
_entity_poly.type
_entity_poly.pdbx_seq_one_letter_code
_entity_poly.pdbx_strand_id
1 'polypeptide(L)'
;MTDAGPLAGWSAEELMAVAISREVRDGETAAVGTLAPVPAAGVLLAHLSHAPRATVFIFNHEDYWPFRQGSKEFYDYAQRGNFDLFFLSGGQIDRHGNLNLITVGAHDHPRLRFPGGAGSAMLYYMARRVILFRMDHTPRIFVEQVDTCASPGSSPPDVVRPGGPWKAVTPLCVFRFDQA
;
A
#
# COMPACT_ATOMS: atom_id res chain seq x y z
N MET A 1 -6.21 23.05 -17.63
CA MET A 1 -7.68 23.07 -17.70
C MET A 1 -8.05 22.41 -19.02
N THR A 2 -8.26 21.10 -19.00
CA THR A 2 -8.69 20.32 -20.17
C THR A 2 -9.91 19.52 -19.76
N ASP A 3 -11.02 20.02 -20.27
CA ASP A 3 -12.38 19.52 -20.39
C ASP A 3 -12.52 17.98 -20.36
N ALA A 4 -13.27 17.48 -19.38
CA ALA A 4 -13.78 16.11 -19.36
C ALA A 4 -15.31 16.20 -19.52
N GLY A 5 -15.81 15.70 -20.65
CA GLY A 5 -17.23 15.72 -21.00
C GLY A 5 -18.14 14.99 -20.00
N PRO A 6 -19.46 15.19 -20.09
CA PRO A 6 -20.39 14.83 -19.04
C PRO A 6 -20.76 13.34 -19.09
N LEU A 7 -19.94 12.47 -18.47
CA LEU A 7 -20.34 11.15 -17.95
C LEU A 7 -19.38 10.72 -16.82
N ALA A 8 -19.61 11.28 -15.62
CA ALA A 8 -19.51 10.68 -14.28
C ALA A 8 -19.03 11.72 -13.24
N GLY A 9 -19.89 12.10 -12.30
CA GLY A 9 -19.61 13.12 -11.28
C GLY A 9 -18.69 12.68 -10.14
N TRP A 10 -17.65 11.90 -10.41
CA TRP A 10 -16.69 11.41 -9.41
C TRP A 10 -15.24 11.55 -9.88
N SER A 11 -14.34 11.74 -8.92
CA SER A 11 -12.89 11.85 -9.10
C SER A 11 -12.22 10.47 -9.16
N ALA A 12 -10.96 10.45 -9.65
CA ALA A 12 -10.14 9.24 -9.66
C ALA A 12 -9.88 8.73 -8.23
N GLU A 13 -9.68 9.65 -7.29
CA GLU A 13 -9.48 9.39 -5.87
C GLU A 13 -10.69 8.68 -5.26
N GLU A 14 -11.91 9.13 -5.56
CA GLU A 14 -13.15 8.49 -5.10
C GLU A 14 -13.29 7.08 -5.69
N LEU A 15 -13.03 6.91 -6.99
CA LEU A 15 -13.07 5.59 -7.63
C LEU A 15 -12.06 4.63 -6.99
N MET A 16 -10.84 5.08 -6.75
CA MET A 16 -9.80 4.29 -6.08
C MET A 16 -10.16 3.98 -4.63
N ALA A 17 -10.72 4.94 -3.88
CA ALA A 17 -11.18 4.71 -2.51
C ALA A 17 -12.30 3.65 -2.46
N VAL A 18 -13.24 3.67 -3.42
CA VAL A 18 -14.27 2.63 -3.57
C VAL A 18 -13.65 1.28 -3.96
N ALA A 19 -12.66 1.27 -4.84
CA ALA A 19 -11.96 0.03 -5.19
C ALA A 19 -11.22 -0.56 -3.98
N ILE A 20 -10.57 0.27 -3.17
CA ILE A 20 -9.89 -0.13 -1.94
C ILE A 20 -10.89 -0.61 -0.88
N SER A 21 -12.01 0.09 -0.70
CA SER A 21 -13.00 -0.26 0.33
C SER A 21 -13.53 -1.68 0.14
N ARG A 22 -13.73 -2.12 -1.10
CA ARG A 22 -14.16 -3.48 -1.46
C ARG A 22 -13.14 -4.57 -1.11
N GLU A 23 -11.89 -4.22 -0.86
CA GLU A 23 -10.86 -5.18 -0.44
C GLU A 23 -10.79 -5.37 1.07
N VAL A 24 -11.47 -4.51 1.84
CA VAL A 24 -11.56 -4.61 3.29
C VAL A 24 -12.61 -5.65 3.65
N ARG A 25 -12.26 -6.59 4.52
CA ARG A 25 -13.15 -7.64 5.00
C ARG A 25 -13.66 -7.30 6.38
N ASP A 26 -14.94 -7.59 6.64
CA ASP A 26 -15.52 -7.40 7.97
C ASP A 26 -14.78 -8.26 9.01
N GLY A 27 -14.39 -7.63 10.12
CA GLY A 27 -13.64 -8.28 11.22
C GLY A 27 -12.13 -8.36 11.04
N GLU A 28 -11.56 -7.88 9.93
CA GLU A 28 -10.10 -7.89 9.73
C GLU A 28 -9.41 -6.64 10.30
N THR A 29 -8.11 -6.71 10.52
CA THR A 29 -7.30 -5.56 10.93
C THR A 29 -6.62 -4.94 9.71
N ALA A 30 -7.05 -3.73 9.34
CA ALA A 30 -6.50 -2.95 8.24
C ALA A 30 -5.69 -1.75 8.77
N ALA A 31 -4.45 -1.59 8.30
CA ALA A 31 -3.60 -0.49 8.69
C ALA A 31 -3.15 0.35 7.48
N VAL A 32 -3.11 1.67 7.65
CA VAL A 32 -2.73 2.65 6.63
C VAL A 32 -1.54 3.46 7.12
N GLY A 33 -0.46 3.45 6.34
CA GLY A 33 0.78 4.17 6.64
C GLY A 33 0.76 5.66 6.29
N THR A 34 1.93 6.28 6.33
CA THR A 34 2.12 7.71 6.02
C THR A 34 1.82 8.01 4.54
N LEU A 35 1.31 9.22 4.25
CA LEU A 35 1.03 9.73 2.90
C LEU A 35 0.06 8.87 2.06
N ALA A 36 -0.94 8.27 2.70
CA ALA A 36 -1.90 7.38 2.06
C ALA A 36 -3.38 7.83 2.25
N PRO A 37 -3.76 9.05 1.85
CA PRO A 37 -5.12 9.55 2.05
C PRO A 37 -6.20 8.77 1.28
N VAL A 38 -5.89 8.29 0.07
CA VAL A 38 -6.84 7.49 -0.72
C VAL A 38 -7.09 6.11 -0.08
N PRO A 39 -6.06 5.34 0.32
CA PRO A 39 -6.27 4.16 1.17
C PRO A 39 -7.01 4.45 2.48
N ALA A 40 -6.69 5.54 3.18
CA ALA A 40 -7.38 5.93 4.41
C ALA A 40 -8.89 6.14 4.17
N ALA A 41 -9.25 6.88 3.11
CA ALA A 41 -10.65 7.06 2.72
C ALA A 41 -11.34 5.72 2.39
N GLY A 42 -10.64 4.82 1.69
CA GLY A 42 -11.17 3.50 1.35
C GLY A 42 -11.43 2.62 2.57
N VAL A 43 -10.51 2.57 3.54
CA VAL A 43 -10.71 1.77 4.76
C VAL A 43 -11.80 2.35 5.67
N LEU A 44 -11.89 3.68 5.77
CA LEU A 44 -12.97 4.35 6.50
C LEU A 44 -14.31 4.12 5.84
N LEU A 45 -14.38 4.21 4.50
CA LEU A 45 -15.60 3.92 3.75
C LEU A 45 -16.06 2.48 4.02
N ALA A 46 -15.15 1.51 4.02
CA ALA A 46 -15.50 0.12 4.33
C ALA A 46 -16.03 -0.02 5.77
N HIS A 47 -15.30 0.55 6.73
CA HIS A 47 -15.65 0.50 8.15
C HIS A 47 -17.01 1.15 8.45
N LEU A 48 -17.33 2.26 7.79
CA LEU A 48 -18.60 2.96 7.93
C LEU A 48 -19.74 2.37 7.08
N SER A 49 -19.49 1.29 6.33
CA SER A 49 -20.50 0.65 5.48
C SER A 49 -20.61 -0.85 5.74
N HIS A 50 -19.90 -1.66 4.98
CA HIS A 50 -20.08 -3.11 4.90
C HIS A 50 -19.15 -3.91 5.81
N ALA A 51 -18.15 -3.27 6.43
CA ALA A 51 -17.17 -3.88 7.31
C ALA A 51 -17.11 -3.21 8.71
N PRO A 52 -18.25 -3.04 9.42
CA PRO A 52 -18.30 -2.31 10.68
C PRO A 52 -17.48 -2.93 11.82
N ARG A 53 -17.09 -4.21 11.72
CA ARG A 53 -16.22 -4.88 12.70
C ARG A 53 -14.75 -4.88 12.31
N ALA A 54 -14.38 -4.31 11.16
CA ALA A 54 -12.98 -4.14 10.81
C ALA A 54 -12.27 -3.22 11.80
N THR A 55 -11.08 -3.61 12.24
CA THR A 55 -10.21 -2.76 13.05
C THR A 55 -9.37 -1.90 12.12
N VAL A 56 -9.51 -0.58 12.20
CA VAL A 56 -8.83 0.37 11.31
C VAL A 56 -7.76 1.14 12.07
N PHE A 57 -6.52 1.08 11.60
CA PHE A 57 -5.44 1.95 12.05
C PHE A 57 -4.99 2.91 10.96
N ILE A 58 -4.94 4.20 11.26
CA ILE A 58 -4.46 5.23 10.33
C ILE A 58 -3.32 5.99 11.01
N PHE A 59 -2.14 5.96 10.39
CA PHE A 59 -0.93 6.56 10.94
C PHE A 59 -1.15 8.02 11.34
N ASN A 60 -0.95 8.32 12.63
CA ASN A 60 -1.04 9.67 13.21
C ASN A 60 -2.43 10.33 13.10
N HIS A 61 -3.51 9.55 12.95
CA HIS A 61 -4.88 10.05 13.02
C HIS A 61 -5.40 9.99 14.47
N GLU A 62 -6.01 11.05 14.96
CA GLU A 62 -6.47 11.17 16.36
C GLU A 62 -7.38 10.01 16.79
N ASP A 63 -8.43 9.73 16.01
CA ASP A 63 -9.41 8.69 16.36
C ASP A 63 -8.99 7.25 16.01
N TYR A 64 -8.05 7.07 15.08
CA TYR A 64 -7.71 5.76 14.50
C TYR A 64 -6.26 5.33 14.78
N TRP A 65 -5.60 5.96 15.76
CA TRP A 65 -4.23 5.62 16.14
C TRP A 65 -4.14 5.24 17.63
N PRO A 66 -4.22 3.94 17.98
CA PRO A 66 -4.25 3.51 19.38
C PRO A 66 -2.86 3.48 20.04
N PHE A 67 -1.79 3.73 19.29
CA PHE A 67 -0.41 3.54 19.75
C PHE A 67 0.15 4.82 20.40
N ARG A 68 0.26 4.81 21.73
CA ARG A 68 0.64 5.97 22.55
C ARG A 68 2.16 6.09 22.75
N GLN A 69 2.92 5.00 22.61
CA GLN A 69 4.39 5.04 22.65
C GLN A 69 4.99 5.16 21.25
N GLY A 70 4.23 5.76 20.32
CA GLY A 70 4.65 6.03 18.96
C GLY A 70 4.73 4.78 18.09
N SER A 71 5.57 4.84 17.05
CA SER A 71 5.65 3.82 16.01
C SER A 71 6.17 2.46 16.49
N LYS A 72 6.85 2.40 17.64
CA LYS A 72 7.32 1.14 18.23
C LYS A 72 6.19 0.14 18.42
N GLU A 73 5.08 0.56 19.06
CA GLU A 73 3.95 -0.33 19.34
C GLU A 73 3.28 -0.81 18.04
N PHE A 74 3.23 0.04 17.02
CA PHE A 74 2.73 -0.31 15.69
C PHE A 74 3.58 -1.42 15.05
N TYR A 75 4.91 -1.29 15.09
CA TYR A 75 5.81 -2.32 14.55
C TYR A 75 5.78 -3.61 15.37
N ASP A 76 5.69 -3.52 16.69
CA ASP A 76 5.55 -4.69 17.57
C ASP A 76 4.22 -5.43 17.30
N TYR A 77 3.13 -4.69 17.05
CA TYR A 77 1.83 -5.26 16.67
C TYR A 77 1.90 -5.97 15.30
N ALA A 78 2.57 -5.35 14.32
CA ALA A 78 2.80 -5.94 13.01
C ALA A 78 3.59 -7.26 13.09
N GLN A 79 4.69 -7.27 13.84
CA GLN A 79 5.56 -8.45 14.01
C GLN A 79 4.88 -9.62 14.71
N ARG A 80 3.80 -9.38 15.45
CA ARG A 80 2.94 -10.43 16.02
C ARG A 80 2.00 -11.07 14.98
N GLY A 81 2.01 -10.60 13.73
CA GLY A 81 1.18 -11.14 12.65
C GLY A 81 -0.26 -10.65 12.68
N ASN A 82 -0.51 -9.51 13.31
CA ASN A 82 -1.85 -8.99 13.55
C ASN A 82 -2.37 -8.04 12.44
N PHE A 83 -1.65 -7.91 11.32
CA PHE A 83 -2.14 -7.15 10.17
C PHE A 83 -2.65 -8.06 9.06
N ASP A 84 -3.94 -7.96 8.77
CA ASP A 84 -4.57 -8.69 7.68
C ASP A 84 -4.43 -7.94 6.36
N LEU A 85 -4.59 -6.61 6.40
CA LEU A 85 -4.49 -5.73 5.24
C LEU A 85 -3.58 -4.53 5.51
N PHE A 86 -2.62 -4.30 4.62
CA PHE A 86 -1.76 -3.14 4.64
C PHE A 86 -1.61 -2.49 3.26
N PHE A 87 -1.22 -1.23 3.22
CA PHE A 87 -1.08 -0.46 1.98
C PHE A 87 0.34 0.06 1.82
N LEU A 88 0.93 -0.18 0.65
CA LEU A 88 2.25 0.31 0.29
C LEU A 88 2.23 1.04 -1.05
N SER A 89 3.22 1.89 -1.27
CA SER A 89 3.44 2.58 -2.53
C SER A 89 4.93 2.54 -2.86
N GLY A 90 5.30 2.80 -4.12
CA GLY A 90 6.68 2.81 -4.59
C GLY A 90 6.94 3.98 -5.53
N GLY A 91 8.17 4.48 -5.53
CA GLY A 91 8.68 5.35 -6.59
C GLY A 91 8.87 4.58 -7.90
N GLN A 92 9.21 3.29 -7.79
CA GLN A 92 9.01 2.29 -8.85
C GLN A 92 8.32 1.06 -8.25
N ILE A 93 7.55 0.37 -9.08
CA ILE A 93 6.85 -0.89 -8.81
C ILE A 93 7.10 -1.78 -10.02
N ASP A 94 7.61 -2.99 -9.81
CA ASP A 94 7.82 -3.93 -10.91
C ASP A 94 6.72 -4.99 -11.05
N ARG A 95 6.81 -5.79 -12.11
CA ARG A 95 5.87 -6.88 -12.43
C ARG A 95 5.76 -7.97 -11.36
N HIS A 96 6.72 -8.05 -10.43
CA HIS A 96 6.73 -9.00 -9.32
C HIS A 96 6.28 -8.37 -7.99
N GLY A 97 5.88 -7.09 -8.02
CA GLY A 97 5.46 -6.34 -6.84
C GLY A 97 6.63 -5.84 -6.00
N ASN A 98 7.87 -5.87 -6.50
CA ASN A 98 8.97 -5.24 -5.77
C ASN A 98 8.82 -3.72 -5.81
N LEU A 99 9.20 -3.06 -4.71
CA LEU A 99 9.11 -1.62 -4.57
C LEU A 99 10.49 -0.98 -4.48
N ASN A 100 10.63 0.16 -5.15
CA ASN A 100 11.76 1.06 -4.97
C ASN A 100 11.32 2.36 -4.30
N LEU A 101 11.99 2.69 -3.20
CA LEU A 101 11.86 3.95 -2.48
C LEU A 101 13.24 4.50 -2.07
N ILE A 102 14.31 4.11 -2.77
CA ILE A 102 15.69 4.43 -2.42
C ILE A 102 16.36 5.24 -3.54
N THR A 103 16.68 4.61 -4.67
CA THR A 103 17.49 5.23 -5.73
C THR A 103 17.07 4.78 -7.12
N VAL A 104 17.05 5.69 -8.10
CA VAL A 104 16.93 5.39 -9.54
C VAL A 104 18.28 5.67 -10.20
N GLY A 105 18.75 4.73 -11.03
CA GLY A 105 20.11 4.67 -11.56
C GLY A 105 21.07 3.91 -10.65
N ALA A 106 22.38 4.11 -10.86
CA ALA A 106 23.43 3.50 -10.04
C ALA A 106 23.28 3.91 -8.56
N HIS A 107 23.45 2.97 -7.63
CA HIS A 107 23.15 3.21 -6.22
C HIS A 107 24.11 4.21 -5.55
N ASP A 108 25.39 4.18 -5.93
CA ASP A 108 26.46 5.07 -5.47
C ASP A 108 26.36 6.48 -6.08
N HIS A 109 25.90 6.57 -7.32
CA HIS A 109 25.69 7.83 -8.06
C HIS A 109 24.28 7.89 -8.66
N PRO A 110 23.24 8.03 -7.82
CA PRO A 110 21.87 7.93 -8.28
C PRO A 110 21.46 9.16 -9.07
N ARG A 111 20.71 8.94 -10.17
CA ARG A 111 20.07 10.02 -10.93
C ARG A 111 18.94 10.67 -10.12
N LEU A 112 18.25 9.88 -9.30
CA LEU A 112 17.20 10.34 -8.38
C LEU A 112 17.31 9.58 -7.06
N ARG A 113 17.22 10.29 -5.94
CA ARG A 113 17.15 9.72 -4.60
C ARG A 113 15.79 10.00 -3.98
N PHE A 114 15.11 8.95 -3.56
CA PHE A 114 13.82 9.04 -2.87
C PHE A 114 14.01 9.32 -1.37
N PRO A 115 12.95 9.77 -0.66
CA PRO A 115 13.02 10.03 0.78
C PRO A 115 13.34 8.81 1.65
N GLY A 116 13.14 7.60 1.14
CA GLY A 116 13.36 6.34 1.84
C GLY A 116 12.10 5.48 1.96
N GLY A 117 12.29 4.19 2.28
CA GLY A 117 11.20 3.21 2.40
C GLY A 117 10.41 3.26 3.71
N ALA A 118 10.85 4.02 4.71
CA ALA A 118 10.30 3.96 6.07
C ALA A 118 10.18 2.49 6.55
N GLY A 119 9.00 2.08 7.00
CA GLY A 119 8.73 0.71 7.46
C GLY A 119 8.42 -0.31 6.35
N SER A 120 8.38 0.09 5.08
CA SER A 120 7.90 -0.76 3.98
C SER A 120 8.63 -2.09 3.87
N ALA A 121 9.96 -2.09 3.98
CA ALA A 121 10.78 -3.31 3.86
C ALA A 121 10.40 -4.40 4.89
N MET A 122 9.94 -4.00 6.08
CA MET A 122 9.53 -4.92 7.14
C MET A 122 8.02 -5.20 7.11
N LEU A 123 7.19 -4.17 6.91
CA LEU A 123 5.73 -4.32 6.90
C LEU A 123 5.23 -5.15 5.72
N TYR A 124 5.94 -5.13 4.59
CA TYR A 124 5.61 -5.96 3.44
C TYR A 124 5.70 -7.47 3.73
N TYR A 125 6.53 -7.85 4.71
CA TYR A 125 6.68 -9.23 5.14
C TYR A 125 5.68 -9.66 6.21
N MET A 126 5.03 -8.73 6.92
CA MET A 126 4.19 -9.09 8.07
C MET A 126 2.70 -9.11 7.78
N ALA A 127 2.23 -8.31 6.82
CA ALA A 127 0.81 -8.25 6.49
C ALA A 127 0.38 -9.44 5.61
N ARG A 128 -0.79 -10.02 5.89
CA ARG A 128 -1.34 -11.15 5.11
C ARG A 128 -1.70 -10.75 3.67
N ARG A 129 -2.14 -9.51 3.48
CA ARG A 129 -2.42 -8.92 2.16
C ARG A 129 -1.88 -7.52 2.11
N VAL A 130 -1.16 -7.20 1.05
CA VAL A 130 -0.69 -5.84 0.79
C VAL A 130 -1.24 -5.34 -0.53
N ILE A 131 -1.93 -4.20 -0.48
CA ILE A 131 -2.37 -3.49 -1.66
C ILE A 131 -1.35 -2.42 -1.99
N LEU A 132 -0.80 -2.50 -3.19
CA LEU A 132 0.01 -1.43 -3.76
C LEU A 132 -0.91 -0.34 -4.31
N PHE A 133 -0.56 0.93 -4.14
CA PHE A 133 -1.37 2.02 -4.70
C PHE A 133 -0.51 3.12 -5.31
N ARG A 134 -0.96 3.70 -6.42
CA ARG A 134 -0.35 4.87 -7.08
C ARG A 134 -1.39 5.70 -7.79
N MET A 135 -1.33 7.02 -7.60
CA MET A 135 -2.09 7.98 -8.41
C MET A 135 -1.49 8.13 -9.82
N ASP A 136 -0.16 8.05 -9.94
CA ASP A 136 0.49 8.09 -11.26
C ASP A 136 0.58 6.70 -11.88
N HIS A 137 -0.15 6.45 -12.95
CA HIS A 137 -0.01 5.25 -13.76
C HIS A 137 0.84 5.56 -14.99
N THR A 138 2.15 5.36 -14.88
CA THR A 138 3.10 5.64 -15.98
C THR A 138 4.21 4.59 -16.05
N PRO A 139 4.85 4.37 -17.22
CA PRO A 139 5.95 3.42 -17.36
C PRO A 139 7.20 3.72 -16.52
N ARG A 140 7.35 4.95 -16.03
CA ARG A 140 8.44 5.34 -15.10
C ARG A 140 8.18 4.85 -13.66
N ILE A 141 6.92 4.62 -13.30
CA ILE A 141 6.50 4.10 -11.99
C ILE A 141 6.33 2.58 -12.09
N PHE A 142 5.57 2.11 -13.08
CA PHE A 142 5.37 0.68 -13.35
C PHE A 142 6.41 0.22 -14.36
N VAL A 143 7.51 -0.33 -13.84
CA VAL A 143 8.70 -0.71 -14.60
C VAL A 143 8.76 -2.23 -14.77
N GLU A 144 9.63 -2.71 -15.67
CA GLU A 144 9.86 -4.15 -15.79
C GLU A 144 10.60 -4.72 -14.56
N GLN A 145 11.60 -3.99 -14.06
CA GLN A 145 12.37 -4.32 -12.86
C GLN A 145 12.76 -3.01 -12.15
N VAL A 146 12.70 -3.01 -10.82
CA VAL A 146 13.11 -1.87 -10.02
C VAL A 146 14.64 -1.69 -10.00
N ASP A 147 15.10 -0.43 -10.04
CA ASP A 147 16.54 -0.11 -10.00
C ASP A 147 17.17 -0.47 -8.63
N THR A 148 16.39 -0.33 -7.55
CA THR A 148 16.80 -0.73 -6.20
C THR A 148 15.61 -1.38 -5.50
N CYS A 149 15.72 -2.67 -5.19
CA CYS A 149 14.67 -3.40 -4.50
C CYS A 149 14.71 -3.10 -3.00
N ALA A 150 13.95 -2.08 -2.59
CA ALA A 150 13.84 -1.67 -1.19
C ALA A 150 12.88 -2.57 -0.41
N SER A 151 11.79 -3.00 -1.04
CA SER A 151 10.82 -3.92 -0.43
C SER A 151 10.46 -5.02 -1.42
N PRO A 152 11.00 -6.23 -1.24
CA PRO A 152 10.72 -7.36 -2.13
C PRO A 152 9.24 -7.80 -2.08
N GLY A 153 8.65 -8.01 -3.26
CA GLY A 153 7.28 -8.54 -3.41
C GLY A 153 7.19 -10.05 -3.12
N SER A 154 8.31 -10.75 -3.11
CA SER A 154 8.40 -12.18 -2.77
C SER A 154 9.57 -12.45 -1.81
N SER A 155 9.64 -13.66 -1.28
CA SER A 155 10.74 -14.10 -0.42
C SER A 155 11.17 -15.53 -0.73
N PRO A 156 12.41 -15.90 -0.39
CA PRO A 156 12.85 -17.29 -0.41
C PRO A 156 11.95 -18.20 0.45
N PRO A 157 11.87 -19.52 0.15
CA PRO A 157 10.99 -20.46 0.87
C PRO A 157 11.29 -20.60 2.37
N ASP A 158 12.52 -20.36 2.79
CA ASP A 158 12.99 -20.41 4.18
C ASP A 158 12.71 -19.12 4.97
N VAL A 159 12.19 -18.08 4.32
CA VAL A 159 11.83 -16.81 4.95
C VAL A 159 10.35 -16.78 5.24
N VAL A 160 10.01 -16.63 6.52
CA VAL A 160 8.62 -16.52 6.98
C VAL A 160 7.97 -15.25 6.41
N ARG A 161 6.90 -15.44 5.65
CA ARG A 161 6.09 -14.39 5.06
C ARG A 161 4.63 -14.86 5.02
N PRO A 162 3.73 -14.34 5.88
CA PRO A 162 2.33 -14.78 5.92
C PRO A 162 1.50 -14.43 4.68
N GLY A 163 2.00 -13.53 3.84
CA GLY A 163 1.24 -12.89 2.77
C GLY A 163 2.12 -12.20 1.75
N GLY A 164 1.63 -11.09 1.18
CA GLY A 164 2.43 -10.31 0.22
C GLY A 164 1.57 -9.46 -0.71
N PRO A 165 2.11 -9.08 -1.89
CA PRO A 165 1.34 -8.33 -2.88
C PRO A 165 0.07 -9.06 -3.24
N TRP A 166 -1.07 -8.39 -3.05
CA TRP A 166 -2.39 -8.89 -3.40
C TRP A 166 -2.88 -8.24 -4.69
N LYS A 167 -2.90 -6.91 -4.70
CA LYS A 167 -3.38 -6.09 -5.82
C LYS A 167 -2.56 -4.81 -5.93
N ALA A 168 -2.61 -4.18 -7.11
CA ALA A 168 -2.18 -2.80 -7.30
C ALA A 168 -3.33 -1.94 -7.81
N VAL A 169 -3.65 -0.84 -7.13
CA VAL A 169 -4.76 0.05 -7.45
C VAL A 169 -4.23 1.38 -8.00
N THR A 170 -4.76 1.79 -9.15
CA THR A 170 -4.42 3.04 -9.85
C THR A 170 -5.68 3.71 -10.39
N PRO A 171 -5.60 4.97 -10.89
CA PRO A 171 -6.74 5.60 -11.55
C PRO A 171 -7.25 4.87 -12.78
N LEU A 172 -6.41 4.06 -13.45
CA LEU A 172 -6.77 3.40 -14.71
C LEU A 172 -7.32 1.99 -14.50
N CYS A 173 -6.83 1.27 -13.49
CA CYS A 173 -7.21 -0.12 -13.25
C CYS A 173 -6.78 -0.65 -11.88
N VAL A 174 -7.30 -1.84 -11.57
CA VAL A 174 -6.86 -2.70 -10.46
C VAL A 174 -6.15 -3.93 -11.04
N PHE A 175 -4.86 -4.07 -10.78
CA PHE A 175 -4.10 -5.28 -11.09
C PHE A 175 -4.25 -6.30 -9.97
N ARG A 176 -4.14 -7.59 -10.31
CA ARG A 176 -4.00 -8.69 -9.34
C ARG A 176 -2.65 -9.36 -9.57
N PHE A 177 -1.95 -9.68 -8.49
CA PHE A 177 -0.75 -10.50 -8.57
C PHE A 177 -1.12 -11.99 -8.60
N ASP A 178 -0.40 -12.77 -9.39
CA ASP A 178 -0.55 -14.21 -9.38
C ASP A 178 -0.01 -14.77 -8.07
N GLN A 179 -0.80 -15.65 -7.44
CA GLN A 179 -0.39 -16.33 -6.22
C GLN A 179 0.42 -17.58 -6.61
N ALA A 180 1.57 -17.76 -5.97
CA ALA A 180 2.39 -18.97 -6.11
C ALA A 180 1.78 -20.16 -5.37
#